data_AF-A0A508B5S8-F1
#
_entry.id   AF-A0A508B5S8-F1
#
_cell.length_a   1.000
_cell.length_b   1.000
_cell.length_c   1.000
_cell.angle_alpha   90.00
_cell.angle_beta   90.00
_cell.angle_gamma   90.00
#
_symmetry.space_group_name_H-M   'P 1'
#
loop_
_entity.id
_entity.type
_entity.pdbx_description
1 polymer ?
#
loop_
_entity_poly.entity_id
_entity_poly.type
_entity_poly.pdbx_seq_one_letter_code
_entity_poly.pdbx_strand_id
1 'polypeptide(L)'
;MPRRPRIDLPGIAQHVVQRGNDRQPCFFDGIDYVRYLQDLREIVRREQCAVHAYVLMTNHVHLLMTPSASGQIGRVMQALGRRYVRYINEHYRRTGTLWEGRYKSCPVADDRYLLQCQRYIELNPLRARMVADPADYRWSSHRHNAIGEPDPLIHPHPAWRALGSDLDSRRQAWRALVMETIAPAETEAIRLHLQRQHLYAPDRFRRAIEAQLGRATGPAKLGRPRKRVSPINP
;
A
#
# COMPACT_ATOMS: atom_id res chain seq x y z
N MET A 1 1.86 -14.03 22.76
CA MET A 1 1.73 -12.56 22.98
C MET A 1 0.64 -11.98 22.09
N PRO A 2 -0.26 -11.14 22.62
CA PRO A 2 -1.26 -10.44 21.81
C PRO A 2 -0.54 -9.55 20.78
N ARG A 3 -0.89 -9.70 19.51
CA ARG A 3 -0.32 -8.87 18.44
C ARG A 3 -0.96 -7.48 18.48
N ARG A 4 -0.17 -6.42 18.33
CA ARG A 4 -0.67 -5.04 18.28
C ARG A 4 -1.72 -4.86 17.17
N PRO A 5 -2.84 -4.16 17.43
CA PRO A 5 -3.79 -3.79 16.39
C PRO A 5 -3.12 -2.98 15.28
N ARG A 6 -3.55 -3.17 14.03
CA ARG A 6 -3.11 -2.34 12.92
C ARG A 6 -3.63 -0.92 13.10
N ILE A 7 -2.92 0.04 12.50
CA ILE A 7 -3.36 1.42 12.45
C ILE A 7 -4.26 1.51 11.22
N ASP A 8 -5.55 1.69 11.45
CA ASP A 8 -6.56 1.81 10.40
C ASP A 8 -7.40 3.07 10.67
N LEU A 9 -7.01 4.17 10.03
CA LEU A 9 -7.51 5.51 10.34
C LEU A 9 -8.35 6.06 9.18
N PRO A 10 -9.55 6.61 9.45
CA PRO A 10 -10.39 7.24 8.44
C PRO A 10 -9.64 8.36 7.71
N GLY A 11 -9.79 8.43 6.39
CA GLY A 11 -9.23 9.49 5.56
C GLY A 11 -7.71 9.44 5.38
N ILE A 12 -7.01 8.47 5.98
CA ILE A 12 -5.56 8.32 5.84
C ILE A 12 -5.25 7.10 4.96
N ALA A 13 -4.56 7.36 3.84
CA ALA A 13 -4.14 6.32 2.92
C ALA A 13 -3.20 5.32 3.59
N GLN A 14 -3.28 4.07 3.17
CA GLN A 14 -2.45 2.98 3.65
C GLN A 14 -1.87 2.18 2.49
N HIS A 15 -0.57 1.91 2.57
CA HIS A 15 0.11 0.92 1.77
C HIS A 15 -0.18 -0.47 2.33
N VAL A 16 -0.96 -1.26 1.59
CA VAL A 16 -1.39 -2.61 1.97
C VAL A 16 -0.67 -3.63 1.12
N VAL A 17 -0.14 -4.68 1.74
CA VAL A 17 0.56 -5.77 1.06
C VAL A 17 0.08 -7.13 1.53
N GLN A 18 -0.23 -7.98 0.56
CA GLN A 18 -0.58 -9.38 0.77
C GLN A 18 0.40 -10.25 -0.02
N ARG A 19 1.00 -11.26 0.61
CA ARG A 19 2.07 -12.08 0.02
C ARG A 19 1.69 -13.55 0.03
N GLY A 20 2.02 -14.25 -1.05
CA GLY A 20 1.84 -15.68 -1.20
C GLY A 20 2.61 -16.47 -0.17
N ASN A 21 2.03 -17.58 0.27
CA ASN A 21 2.67 -18.50 1.18
C ASN A 21 4.01 -18.95 0.60
N ASP A 22 5.07 -18.89 1.40
CA ASP A 22 6.44 -19.22 0.96
C ASP A 22 6.89 -18.45 -0.32
N ARG A 23 6.38 -17.22 -0.52
CA ARG A 23 6.63 -16.42 -1.73
C ARG A 23 6.23 -17.13 -3.04
N GLN A 24 5.40 -18.16 -2.96
CA GLN A 24 4.90 -18.89 -4.11
C GLN A 24 3.90 -18.04 -4.91
N PRO A 25 3.67 -18.37 -6.19
CA PRO A 25 2.67 -17.70 -7.00
C PRO A 25 1.28 -17.70 -6.34
N CYS A 26 0.60 -16.57 -6.47
CA CYS A 26 -0.80 -16.33 -6.06
C CYS A 26 -1.73 -16.22 -7.26
N PHE A 27 -1.16 -16.00 -8.44
CA PHE A 27 -1.82 -15.89 -9.73
C PHE A 27 -1.08 -16.82 -10.68
N PHE A 28 -1.81 -17.76 -11.28
CA PHE A 28 -1.27 -18.82 -12.13
C PHE A 28 -1.58 -18.57 -13.61
N ASP A 29 -2.67 -17.84 -13.88
CA ASP A 29 -3.04 -17.39 -15.22
C ASP A 29 -3.68 -15.98 -15.21
N GLY A 30 -3.82 -15.35 -16.37
CA GLY A 30 -4.42 -14.03 -16.57
C GLY A 30 -5.84 -13.91 -16.00
N ILE A 31 -6.63 -14.98 -16.04
CA ILE A 31 -8.00 -14.97 -15.49
C ILE A 31 -8.01 -14.74 -13.98
N ASP A 32 -6.98 -15.18 -13.26
CA ASP A 32 -6.86 -15.01 -11.82
C ASP A 32 -6.73 -13.53 -11.42
N TYR A 33 -5.92 -12.79 -12.19
CA TYR A 33 -5.77 -11.35 -12.00
C TYR A 33 -7.08 -10.62 -12.25
N VAL A 34 -7.79 -10.97 -13.32
CA VAL A 34 -9.11 -10.41 -13.63
C VAL A 34 -10.08 -10.70 -12.49
N ARG A 35 -10.14 -11.94 -12.01
CA ARG A 35 -11.00 -12.34 -10.90
C ARG A 35 -10.69 -11.55 -9.63
N TYR A 36 -9.41 -11.40 -9.29
CA TYR A 36 -8.99 -10.64 -8.12
C TYR A 36 -9.43 -9.17 -8.21
N LEU A 37 -9.22 -8.51 -9.35
CA LEU A 37 -9.61 -7.11 -9.54
C LEU A 37 -11.13 -6.91 -9.53
N GLN A 38 -11.90 -7.84 -10.11
CA GLN A 38 -13.36 -7.83 -10.03
C GLN A 38 -13.85 -7.93 -8.57
N ASP A 39 -13.33 -8.91 -7.83
CA ASP A 39 -13.67 -9.12 -6.43
C ASP A 39 -13.26 -7.91 -5.58
N LEU A 40 -12.06 -7.37 -5.81
CA LEU A 40 -11.58 -6.16 -5.13
C LEU A 40 -12.51 -4.98 -5.39
N ARG A 41 -12.88 -4.70 -6.64
CA ARG A 41 -13.78 -3.59 -7.01
C ARG A 41 -15.14 -3.69 -6.32
N GLU A 42 -15.73 -4.88 -6.28
CA GLU A 42 -17.01 -5.11 -5.61
C GLU A 42 -16.89 -4.86 -4.10
N ILE A 43 -15.85 -5.41 -3.48
CA ILE A 43 -15.63 -5.36 -2.05
C ILE A 43 -15.31 -3.94 -1.59
N VAL A 44 -14.41 -3.21 -2.26
CA VAL A 44 -14.04 -1.84 -1.83
C VAL A 44 -15.21 -0.87 -1.94
N ARG A 45 -16.11 -1.06 -2.92
CA ARG A 45 -17.35 -0.29 -3.01
C ARG A 45 -18.27 -0.55 -1.82
N ARG A 46 -18.48 -1.81 -1.46
CA ARG A 46 -19.30 -2.18 -0.31
C ARG A 46 -18.72 -1.68 1.02
N GLU A 47 -17.40 -1.82 1.18
CA GLU A 47 -16.71 -1.41 2.41
C GLU A 47 -16.33 0.08 2.44
N GLN A 48 -16.64 0.85 1.39
CA GLN A 48 -16.35 2.28 1.25
C GLN A 48 -14.85 2.64 1.39
N CYS A 49 -13.98 1.86 0.75
CA CYS A 49 -12.56 2.17 0.60
C CYS A 49 -12.27 2.71 -0.80
N ALA A 50 -11.54 3.82 -0.88
CA ALA A 50 -10.99 4.31 -2.15
C ALA A 50 -9.67 3.61 -2.45
N VAL A 51 -9.48 3.11 -3.67
CA VAL A 51 -8.20 2.56 -4.15
C VAL A 51 -7.52 3.62 -5.03
N HIS A 52 -6.32 4.03 -4.68
CA HIS A 52 -5.57 5.07 -5.41
C HIS A 52 -4.56 4.48 -6.39
N ALA A 53 -3.99 3.34 -6.05
CA ALA A 53 -3.07 2.60 -6.90
C ALA A 53 -2.98 1.14 -6.49
N TYR A 54 -2.56 0.28 -7.43
CA TYR A 54 -2.28 -1.12 -7.15
C TYR A 54 -1.21 -1.67 -8.10
N VAL A 55 -0.60 -2.78 -7.68
CA VAL A 55 0.02 -3.73 -8.58
C VAL A 55 -0.20 -5.14 -8.06
N LEU A 56 -0.63 -6.05 -8.95
CA LEU A 56 -0.72 -7.47 -8.68
C LEU A 56 0.54 -8.12 -9.27
N MET A 57 1.47 -8.52 -8.42
CA MET A 57 2.66 -9.29 -8.82
C MET A 57 2.34 -10.77 -8.74
N THR A 58 3.14 -11.62 -9.40
CA THR A 58 2.93 -13.07 -9.43
C THR A 58 2.75 -13.69 -8.03
N ASN A 59 3.51 -13.24 -7.02
CA ASN A 59 3.50 -13.79 -5.66
C ASN A 59 3.08 -12.81 -4.56
N HIS A 60 2.66 -11.60 -4.89
CA HIS A 60 2.19 -10.63 -3.90
C HIS A 60 1.38 -9.50 -4.54
N VAL A 61 0.63 -8.80 -3.71
CA VAL A 61 -0.20 -7.67 -4.11
C VAL A 61 0.22 -6.45 -3.31
N HIS A 62 0.32 -5.29 -3.96
CA HIS A 62 0.38 -3.99 -3.30
C HIS A 62 -0.86 -3.17 -3.65
N LEU A 63 -1.48 -2.56 -2.64
CA LEU A 63 -2.60 -1.62 -2.79
C LEU A 63 -2.29 -0.34 -2.03
N LEU A 64 -2.73 0.80 -2.54
CA LEU A 64 -2.78 2.07 -1.82
C LEU A 64 -4.25 2.44 -1.64
N MET A 65 -4.74 2.38 -0.40
CA MET A 65 -6.18 2.54 -0.11
C MET A 65 -6.44 3.54 1.01
N THR A 66 -7.50 4.33 0.88
CA THR A 66 -8.00 5.20 1.95
C THR A 66 -9.37 4.73 2.41
N PRO A 67 -9.53 4.35 3.69
CA PRO A 67 -10.83 4.00 4.24
C PRO A 67 -11.62 5.26 4.62
N SER A 68 -12.94 5.25 4.48
CA SER A 68 -13.81 6.30 5.04
C SER A 68 -14.05 6.16 6.54
N ALA A 69 -13.81 4.97 7.13
CA ALA A 69 -13.99 4.67 8.54
C ALA A 69 -13.00 3.59 9.02
N SER A 70 -12.67 3.60 10.32
CA SER A 70 -11.74 2.65 10.93
C SER A 70 -12.18 1.20 10.73
N GLY A 71 -11.22 0.33 10.43
CA GLY A 71 -11.44 -1.12 10.29
C GLY A 71 -11.87 -1.57 8.89
N GLN A 72 -12.18 -0.65 7.97
CA GLN A 72 -12.65 -0.99 6.62
C GLN A 72 -11.60 -1.71 5.78
N ILE A 73 -10.32 -1.31 5.84
CA ILE A 73 -9.26 -2.02 5.11
C ILE A 73 -9.15 -3.47 5.61
N GLY A 74 -9.31 -3.68 6.92
CA GLY A 74 -9.38 -5.02 7.49
C GLY A 74 -10.49 -5.87 6.90
N ARG A 75 -11.70 -5.30 6.76
CA ARG A 75 -12.86 -5.98 6.16
C ARG A 75 -12.66 -6.27 4.67
N VAL A 76 -12.11 -5.32 3.91
CA VAL A 76 -11.74 -5.51 2.50
C VAL A 76 -10.81 -6.70 2.35
N MET A 77 -9.68 -6.70 3.07
CA MET A 77 -8.68 -7.76 2.94
C MET A 77 -9.18 -9.11 3.43
N GLN A 78 -10.05 -9.14 4.45
CA GLN A 78 -10.68 -10.36 4.93
C GLN A 78 -11.63 -10.94 3.89
N ALA A 79 -12.52 -10.13 3.32
CA ALA A 79 -13.47 -10.57 2.30
C ALA A 79 -12.75 -11.05 1.03
N LEU A 80 -11.73 -10.31 0.59
CA LEU A 80 -10.94 -10.64 -0.58
C LEU A 80 -10.15 -11.93 -0.38
N GLY A 81 -9.51 -12.09 0.78
CA GLY A 81 -8.81 -13.31 1.15
C GLY A 81 -9.75 -14.54 1.15
N ARG A 82 -10.97 -14.41 1.69
CA ARG A 82 -11.95 -15.51 1.68
C ARG A 82 -12.40 -15.89 0.27
N ARG A 83 -12.76 -14.91 -0.55
CA ARG A 83 -13.33 -15.15 -1.89
C ARG A 83 -12.28 -15.68 -2.86
N TYR A 84 -11.10 -15.08 -2.87
CA TYR A 84 -10.04 -15.43 -3.81
C TYR A 84 -9.34 -16.75 -3.47
N VAL A 85 -9.08 -17.03 -2.18
CA VAL A 85 -8.49 -18.33 -1.78
C VAL A 85 -9.43 -19.48 -2.13
N ARG A 86 -10.73 -19.31 -1.89
CA ARG A 86 -11.73 -20.30 -2.28
C ARG A 86 -11.71 -20.53 -3.79
N TYR A 87 -11.76 -19.46 -4.58
CA TYR A 87 -11.68 -19.53 -6.05
C TYR A 87 -10.44 -20.30 -6.52
N ILE A 88 -9.24 -19.97 -6.02
CA ILE A 88 -8.01 -20.65 -6.40
C ILE A 88 -8.03 -22.13 -6.00
N ASN A 89 -8.49 -22.44 -4.79
CA ASN A 89 -8.56 -23.82 -4.32
C ASN A 89 -9.53 -24.67 -5.15
N GLU A 90 -10.69 -24.12 -5.49
CA GLU A 90 -11.69 -24.79 -6.34
C GLU A 90 -11.18 -24.94 -7.79
N HIS A 91 -10.68 -23.87 -8.40
CA HIS A 91 -10.27 -23.85 -9.81
C HIS A 91 -9.04 -24.72 -10.07
N TYR A 92 -8.05 -24.69 -9.17
CA TYR A 92 -6.81 -25.43 -9.31
C TYR A 92 -6.77 -26.75 -8.51
N ARG A 93 -7.90 -27.17 -7.93
CA ARG A 93 -8.01 -28.39 -7.08
C ARG A 93 -6.96 -28.44 -5.97
N ARG A 94 -6.71 -27.29 -5.35
CA ARG A 94 -5.77 -27.12 -4.25
C ARG A 94 -6.48 -27.11 -2.90
N THR A 95 -5.72 -27.34 -1.85
CA THR A 95 -6.16 -27.16 -0.47
C THR A 95 -5.19 -26.28 0.29
N GLY A 96 -5.61 -25.83 1.48
CA GLY A 96 -4.78 -25.01 2.36
C GLY A 96 -4.82 -23.52 2.04
N THR A 97 -3.81 -22.80 2.55
CA THR A 97 -3.71 -21.35 2.48
C THR A 97 -2.93 -20.90 1.25
N LEU A 98 -3.44 -19.87 0.56
CA LEU A 98 -2.70 -19.20 -0.51
C LEU A 98 -1.68 -18.17 0.01
N TRP A 99 -2.01 -17.50 1.12
CA TRP A 99 -1.27 -16.35 1.64
C TRP A 99 -0.40 -16.76 2.84
N GLU A 100 0.77 -16.14 2.99
CA GLU A 100 1.74 -16.37 4.08
C GLU A 100 1.16 -16.02 5.47
N GLY A 101 0.02 -15.33 5.50
CA GLY A 101 -0.70 -14.97 6.70
C GLY A 101 -1.57 -13.75 6.44
N ARG A 102 -1.71 -12.92 7.47
CA ARG A 102 -2.48 -11.68 7.34
C ARG A 102 -1.68 -10.65 6.54
N TYR A 103 -2.40 -9.78 5.82
CA TYR A 103 -1.80 -8.63 5.13
C TYR A 103 -0.99 -7.73 6.09
N LYS A 104 -0.01 -7.02 5.54
CA LYS A 104 0.70 -5.92 6.20
C LYS A 104 0.08 -4.60 5.74
N SER A 105 -0.03 -3.62 6.63
CA SER A 105 -0.40 -2.26 6.23
C SER A 105 0.47 -1.21 6.93
N CYS A 106 0.66 -0.09 6.25
CA CYS A 106 1.42 1.06 6.70
C CYS A 106 0.66 2.33 6.29
N PRO A 107 0.18 3.16 7.23
CA PRO A 107 -0.35 4.48 6.90
C PRO A 107 0.71 5.36 6.27
N VAL A 108 0.32 6.04 5.19
CA VAL A 108 1.15 6.94 4.41
C VAL A 108 0.72 8.36 4.74
N ALA A 109 1.68 9.22 5.08
CA ALA A 109 1.41 10.59 5.46
C ALA A 109 1.12 11.48 4.24
N ASP A 110 1.45 12.78 4.37
CA ASP A 110 1.18 13.86 3.43
C ASP A 110 1.41 13.54 1.93
N ASP A 111 0.95 14.46 1.09
CA ASP A 111 0.91 14.32 -0.37
C ASP A 111 2.24 13.83 -0.97
N ARG A 112 3.39 14.26 -0.43
CA ARG A 112 4.70 13.80 -0.91
C ARG A 112 4.90 12.30 -0.67
N TYR A 113 4.71 11.85 0.57
CA TYR A 113 4.89 10.43 0.92
C TYR A 113 3.89 9.55 0.17
N LEU A 114 2.69 10.07 -0.07
CA LEU A 114 1.67 9.39 -0.85
C LEU A 114 2.09 9.19 -2.30
N LEU A 115 2.54 10.24 -2.98
CA LEU A 115 3.00 10.15 -4.37
C LEU A 115 4.24 9.24 -4.48
N GLN A 116 5.15 9.29 -3.50
CA GLN A 116 6.30 8.37 -3.42
C GLN A 116 5.85 6.90 -3.28
N CYS A 117 4.86 6.64 -2.42
CA CYS A 117 4.32 5.30 -2.23
C CYS A 117 3.59 4.80 -3.49
N GLN A 118 2.78 5.65 -4.12
CA GLN A 118 2.10 5.34 -5.36
C GLN A 118 3.10 4.99 -6.47
N ARG A 119 4.16 5.79 -6.62
CA ARG A 119 5.25 5.56 -7.59
C ARG A 119 5.97 4.26 -7.28
N TYR A 120 6.26 4.00 -6.01
CA TYR A 120 6.82 2.73 -5.57
C TYR A 120 5.92 1.57 -6.01
N ILE A 121 4.61 1.61 -5.77
CA ILE A 121 3.70 0.52 -6.13
C ILE A 121 3.74 0.25 -7.63
N GLU A 122 3.54 1.28 -8.46
CA GLU A 122 3.43 1.13 -9.91
C GLU A 122 4.73 0.70 -10.58
N LEU A 123 5.89 1.09 -10.04
CA LEU A 123 7.21 0.71 -10.55
C LEU A 123 7.69 -0.67 -10.08
N ASN A 124 6.87 -1.45 -9.37
CA ASN A 124 7.28 -2.78 -8.91
C ASN A 124 7.67 -3.74 -10.05
N PRO A 125 6.91 -3.84 -11.16
CA PRO A 125 7.25 -4.72 -12.28
C PRO A 125 8.59 -4.36 -12.92
N LEU A 126 8.86 -3.06 -13.10
CA LEU A 126 10.13 -2.56 -13.62
C LEU A 126 11.29 -2.93 -12.68
N ARG A 127 11.15 -2.67 -11.37
CA ARG A 127 12.18 -3.04 -10.38
C ARG A 127 12.41 -4.54 -10.28
N ALA A 128 11.38 -5.34 -10.50
CA ALA A 128 11.45 -6.80 -10.56
C ALA A 128 11.98 -7.32 -11.91
N ARG A 129 12.33 -6.42 -12.86
CA ARG A 129 12.81 -6.74 -14.21
C ARG A 129 11.83 -7.61 -15.01
N MET A 130 10.54 -7.46 -14.76
CA MET A 130 9.49 -8.17 -15.51
C MET A 130 9.14 -7.47 -16.82
N VAL A 131 9.39 -6.17 -16.89
CA VAL A 131 9.11 -5.30 -18.04
C VAL A 131 10.20 -4.23 -18.15
N ALA A 132 10.38 -3.66 -19.34
CA ALA A 132 11.28 -2.52 -19.57
C ALA A 132 10.58 -1.17 -19.36
N ASP A 133 9.26 -1.12 -19.63
CA ASP A 133 8.40 0.02 -19.36
C ASP A 133 7.30 -0.38 -18.36
N PRO A 134 7.02 0.38 -17.29
CA PRO A 134 5.87 0.15 -16.41
C PRO A 134 4.53 0.06 -17.15
N ALA A 135 4.40 0.73 -18.30
CA ALA A 135 3.25 0.65 -19.19
C ALA A 135 3.07 -0.75 -19.80
N ASP A 136 4.10 -1.58 -19.90
CA ASP A 136 3.97 -2.94 -20.45
C ASP A 136 3.30 -3.91 -19.45
N TYR A 137 3.24 -3.54 -18.16
CA TYR A 137 2.64 -4.39 -17.14
C TYR A 137 1.16 -4.12 -16.93
N ARG A 138 0.32 -4.99 -17.52
CA ARG A 138 -1.15 -4.89 -17.47
C ARG A 138 -1.74 -4.88 -16.06
N TRP A 139 -1.14 -5.57 -15.11
CA TRP A 139 -1.72 -5.80 -13.77
C TRP A 139 -1.34 -4.72 -12.75
N SER A 140 -1.35 -3.47 -13.19
CA SER A 140 -0.96 -2.28 -12.42
C SER A 140 -1.90 -1.12 -12.74
N SER A 141 -2.08 -0.21 -11.78
CA SER A 141 -2.79 1.07 -11.99
C SER A 141 -2.02 2.07 -12.85
N HIS A 142 -0.77 1.77 -13.22
CA HIS A 142 0.11 2.69 -13.92
C HIS A 142 -0.51 3.25 -15.21
N ARG A 143 -1.10 2.40 -16.04
CA ARG A 143 -1.71 2.84 -17.32
C ARG A 143 -2.85 3.83 -17.10
N HIS A 144 -3.65 3.63 -16.06
CA HIS A 144 -4.70 4.58 -15.69
C HIS A 144 -4.12 5.93 -15.28
N ASN A 145 -3.16 5.91 -14.35
CA ASN A 145 -2.62 7.13 -13.74
C ASN A 145 -1.66 7.90 -14.68
N ALA A 146 -0.96 7.23 -15.59
CA ALA A 146 0.06 7.84 -16.46
C ALA A 146 -0.42 8.09 -17.89
N ILE A 147 -1.22 7.16 -18.45
CA ILE A 147 -1.60 7.15 -19.88
C ILE A 147 -3.08 7.52 -20.04
N GLY A 148 -3.90 7.28 -19.02
CA GLY A 148 -5.32 7.60 -19.03
C GLY A 148 -6.23 6.45 -19.47
N GLU A 149 -5.74 5.20 -19.45
CA GLU A 149 -6.61 4.04 -19.66
C GLU A 149 -7.74 4.01 -18.62
N PRO A 150 -9.00 3.72 -19.00
CA PRO A 150 -10.10 3.66 -18.04
C PRO A 150 -9.89 2.53 -17.02
N ASP A 151 -9.97 2.86 -15.74
CA ASP A 151 -10.01 1.88 -14.65
C ASP A 151 -11.02 2.31 -13.59
N PRO A 152 -12.18 1.65 -13.51
CA PRO A 152 -13.25 2.01 -12.57
C PRO A 152 -12.98 1.56 -11.13
N LEU A 153 -11.84 0.90 -10.87
CA LEU A 153 -11.35 0.63 -9.52
C LEU A 153 -10.64 1.85 -8.92
N ILE A 154 -10.01 2.68 -9.76
CA ILE A 154 -9.16 3.77 -9.30
C ILE A 154 -9.97 5.01 -8.96
N HIS A 155 -9.73 5.51 -7.76
CA HIS A 155 -10.16 6.80 -7.27
C HIS A 155 -8.90 7.63 -7.04
N PRO A 156 -8.58 8.64 -7.86
CA PRO A 156 -7.37 9.43 -7.68
C PRO A 156 -7.29 10.05 -6.27
N HIS A 157 -6.13 10.04 -5.63
CA HIS A 157 -5.94 10.71 -4.34
C HIS A 157 -5.91 12.25 -4.54
N PRO A 158 -6.33 13.09 -3.56
CA PRO A 158 -6.12 14.54 -3.60
C PRO A 158 -4.71 14.97 -4.04
N ALA A 159 -3.66 14.36 -3.48
CA ALA A 159 -2.26 14.60 -3.88
C ALA A 159 -2.01 14.42 -5.39
N TRP A 160 -2.56 13.36 -6.00
CA TRP A 160 -2.41 13.13 -7.44
C TRP A 160 -3.19 14.18 -8.24
N ARG A 161 -4.40 14.56 -7.79
CA ARG A 161 -5.16 15.64 -8.42
C ARG A 161 -4.47 16.99 -8.32
N ALA A 162 -3.71 17.22 -7.26
CA ALA A 162 -2.98 18.46 -7.05
C ALA A 162 -1.76 18.63 -7.98
N LEU A 163 -1.37 17.59 -8.74
CA LEU A 163 -0.26 17.65 -9.70
C LEU A 163 -0.51 18.59 -10.90
N GLY A 164 -1.76 18.97 -11.15
CA GLY A 164 -2.12 19.82 -12.28
C GLY A 164 -3.57 20.32 -12.22
N SER A 165 -3.86 21.35 -13.00
CA SER A 165 -5.19 21.97 -13.10
C SER A 165 -6.22 21.08 -13.80
N ASP A 166 -5.77 20.28 -14.75
CA ASP A 166 -6.57 19.42 -15.63
C ASP A 166 -5.99 18.00 -15.70
N LEU A 167 -6.67 17.09 -16.40
CA LEU A 167 -6.26 15.68 -16.46
C LEU A 167 -4.92 15.49 -17.18
N ASP A 168 -4.63 16.27 -18.22
CA ASP A 168 -3.44 16.07 -19.03
C ASP A 168 -2.19 16.59 -18.34
N SER A 169 -2.26 17.77 -17.72
CA SER A 169 -1.19 18.31 -16.87
C SER A 169 -0.88 17.38 -15.69
N ARG A 170 -1.90 16.80 -15.03
CA ARG A 170 -1.71 15.81 -13.96
C ARG A 170 -0.96 14.57 -14.45
N ARG A 171 -1.36 14.02 -15.60
CA ARG A 171 -0.71 12.85 -16.20
C ARG A 171 0.72 13.15 -16.64
N GLN A 172 0.96 14.33 -17.20
CA GLN A 172 2.30 14.77 -17.58
C GLN A 172 3.21 14.89 -16.36
N ALA A 173 2.75 15.55 -15.30
CA ALA A 173 3.47 15.66 -14.05
C ALA A 173 3.70 14.29 -13.39
N TRP A 174 2.70 13.40 -13.42
CA TRP A 174 2.85 12.03 -12.92
C TRP A 174 3.90 11.24 -13.69
N ARG A 175 3.89 11.30 -15.04
CA ARG A 175 4.90 10.65 -15.88
C ARG A 175 6.30 11.18 -15.60
N ALA A 176 6.46 12.49 -15.45
CA ALA A 176 7.73 13.11 -15.07
C ALA A 176 8.23 12.55 -13.73
N LEU A 177 7.37 12.52 -12.71
CA LEU A 177 7.69 11.93 -11.41
C LEU A 177 8.06 10.44 -11.51
N VAL A 178 7.38 9.65 -12.34
CA VAL A 178 7.68 8.22 -12.52
C VAL A 178 9.04 8.00 -13.19
N MET A 179 9.42 8.88 -14.13
CA MET A 179 10.71 8.81 -14.83
C MET A 179 11.90 9.26 -13.98
N GLU A 180 11.67 9.97 -12.87
CA GLU A 180 12.73 10.31 -11.93
C GLU A 180 13.31 9.07 -11.24
N THR A 181 14.64 9.03 -11.13
CA THR A 181 15.34 8.00 -10.37
C THR A 181 14.92 8.03 -8.90
N ILE A 182 14.31 6.95 -8.42
CA ILE A 182 14.06 6.78 -6.99
C ILE A 182 15.37 6.45 -6.29
N ALA A 183 15.79 7.30 -5.35
CA ALA A 183 16.96 7.02 -4.53
C ALA A 183 16.76 5.68 -3.79
N PRO A 184 17.77 4.79 -3.73
CA PRO A 184 17.67 3.51 -3.03
C PRO A 184 17.18 3.64 -1.57
N ALA A 185 17.57 4.71 -0.89
CA ALA A 185 17.14 5.03 0.47
C ALA A 185 15.61 5.23 0.60
N GLU A 186 14.94 5.81 -0.40
CA GLU A 186 13.48 6.01 -0.37
C GLU A 186 12.76 4.66 -0.50
N THR A 187 13.21 3.83 -1.45
CA THR A 187 12.67 2.48 -1.65
C THR A 187 12.84 1.62 -0.38
N GLU A 188 13.99 1.70 0.25
CA GLU A 188 14.28 0.99 1.49
C GLU A 188 13.43 1.50 2.65
N ALA A 189 13.22 2.82 2.75
CA ALA A 189 12.35 3.39 3.76
C ALA A 189 10.91 2.86 3.63
N ILE A 190 10.35 2.81 2.43
CA ILE A 190 9.00 2.27 2.20
C ILE A 190 8.92 0.80 2.65
N ARG A 191 9.89 -0.03 2.24
CA ARG A 191 9.95 -1.45 2.62
C ARG A 191 10.06 -1.65 4.13
N LEU A 192 10.93 -0.87 4.78
CA LEU A 192 11.16 -0.95 6.21
C LEU A 192 9.91 -0.60 7.02
N HIS A 193 9.23 0.50 6.65
CA HIS A 193 8.00 0.93 7.32
C HIS A 193 6.87 -0.08 7.12
N LEU A 194 6.72 -0.63 5.92
CA LEU A 194 5.77 -1.70 5.64
C LEU A 194 6.07 -2.98 6.44
N GLN A 195 7.33 -3.43 6.47
CA GLN A 195 7.73 -4.64 7.19
C GLN A 195 7.44 -4.52 8.69
N ARG A 196 7.69 -3.33 9.25
CA ARG A 196 7.43 -3.02 10.66
C ARG A 196 5.98 -2.62 10.94
N GLN A 197 5.18 -2.38 9.89
CA GLN A 197 3.82 -1.82 9.99
C GLN A 197 3.80 -0.51 10.80
N HIS A 198 4.79 0.33 10.54
CA HIS A 198 4.98 1.66 11.14
C HIS A 198 4.58 2.73 10.14
N LEU A 199 4.16 3.90 10.61
CA LEU A 199 3.82 5.04 9.74
C LEU A 199 4.98 5.45 8.84
N TYR A 200 4.74 5.56 7.54
CA TYR A 200 5.66 6.20 6.60
C TYR A 200 5.34 7.70 6.55
N ALA A 201 5.96 8.44 7.47
CA ALA A 201 5.55 9.79 7.80
C ALA A 201 6.72 10.64 8.35
N PRO A 202 6.66 11.98 8.25
CA PRO A 202 7.56 12.85 9.00
C PRO A 202 7.21 12.81 10.50
N ASP A 203 8.18 13.18 11.34
CA ASP A 203 8.07 13.11 12.81
C ASP A 203 6.85 13.86 13.37
N ARG A 204 6.50 15.02 12.80
CA ARG A 204 5.32 15.81 13.22
C ARG A 204 4.02 15.03 13.06
N PHE A 205 3.86 14.34 11.94
CA PHE A 205 2.65 13.59 11.61
C PHE A 205 2.57 12.33 12.48
N ARG A 206 3.70 11.65 12.66
CA ARG A 206 3.80 10.51 13.58
C ARG A 206 3.34 10.90 14.99
N ARG A 207 3.82 12.01 15.55
CA ARG A 207 3.42 12.48 16.89
C ARG A 207 1.93 12.81 16.97
N ALA A 208 1.36 13.44 15.95
CA ALA A 208 -0.07 13.73 15.90
C ALA A 208 -0.92 12.43 15.95
N ILE A 209 -0.51 11.42 15.18
CA ILE A 209 -1.20 10.13 15.15
C ILE A 209 -0.98 9.34 16.46
N GLU A 210 0.21 9.41 17.05
CA GLU A 210 0.49 8.82 18.38
C GLU A 210 -0.39 9.45 19.47
N ALA A 211 -0.58 10.77 19.43
CA ALA A 211 -1.47 11.48 20.35
C ALA A 211 -2.93 11.07 20.15
N GLN A 212 -3.39 10.92 18.90
CA GLN A 212 -4.76 10.47 18.60
C GLN A 212 -5.02 9.02 19.04
N LEU A 213 -4.02 8.14 18.88
CA LEU A 213 -4.16 6.71 19.17
C LEU A 213 -3.80 6.32 20.60
N GLY A 214 -3.19 7.22 21.38
CA GLY A 214 -2.67 6.92 22.71
C GLY A 214 -1.57 5.86 22.74
N ARG A 215 -0.87 5.62 21.62
CA ARG A 215 0.20 4.60 21.52
C ARG A 215 1.23 4.94 20.45
N ALA A 216 2.45 4.41 20.61
CA ALA A 216 3.52 4.56 19.63
C ALA A 216 3.16 3.94 18.27
N THR A 217 3.52 4.64 17.19
CA THR A 217 3.19 4.27 15.80
C THR A 217 4.41 4.16 14.89
N GLY A 218 5.61 4.35 15.44
CA GLY A 218 6.89 4.07 14.81
C GLY A 218 7.90 3.48 15.80
N PRO A 219 9.16 3.27 15.38
CA PRO A 219 10.17 2.77 16.30
C PRO A 219 10.40 3.79 17.43
N ALA A 220 10.55 3.29 18.66
CA ALA A 220 11.08 4.10 19.75
C ALA A 220 12.44 4.66 19.30
N LYS A 221 12.76 5.91 19.64
CA LYS A 221 14.12 6.43 19.41
C LYS A 221 15.10 5.46 20.08
N LEU A 222 15.99 4.84 19.31
CA LEU A 222 17.18 4.19 19.85
C LEU A 222 18.08 5.31 20.39
N GLY A 223 17.97 5.58 21.68
CA GLY A 223 18.79 6.54 22.39
C GLY A 223 18.83 6.16 23.86
N ARG A 224 20.05 6.06 24.42
CA ARG A 224 20.28 5.87 25.86
C ARG A 224 19.45 6.90 26.64
N PRO A 225 18.74 6.52 27.72
CA PRO A 225 18.07 7.50 28.57
C PRO A 225 19.06 8.60 28.94
N ARG A 226 18.71 9.88 28.74
CA ARG A 226 19.53 10.99 29.22
C ARG A 226 19.75 10.77 30.71
N LYS A 227 21.01 10.61 31.12
CA LYS A 227 21.40 10.51 32.53
C LYS A 227 20.82 11.75 33.21
N ARG A 228 19.91 11.56 34.18
CA ARG A 228 19.51 12.67 35.06
C ARG A 228 20.79 13.16 35.72
N VAL A 229 21.21 14.38 35.40
CA VAL A 229 22.24 15.07 36.17
C VAL A 229 21.55 15.39 37.49
N SER A 230 21.92 14.68 38.55
CA SER A 230 21.52 15.07 39.90
C SER A 230 22.04 16.48 40.15
N PRO A 231 21.24 17.40 40.71
CA PRO A 231 21.76 18.69 41.10
C PRO A 231 22.90 18.48 42.10
N ILE A 232 24.03 19.14 41.84
CA ILE A 232 25.11 19.29 42.80
C ILE A 232 24.49 20.16 43.91
N ASN A 233 24.26 19.57 45.08
CA ASN A 233 23.90 20.38 46.25
C ASN A 233 25.14 21.19 46.68
N PRO A 234 24.95 22.46 47.05
CA PRO A 234 26.02 23.36 47.47
C PRO A 234 26.69 22.90 48.77
#